data_AF-A0A9E3D1B5-F1
#
_entry.id   AF-A0A9E3D1B5-F1
#
_cell.length_a   1.000
_cell.length_b   1.000
_cell.length_c   1.000
_cell.angle_alpha   90.00
_cell.angle_beta   90.00
_cell.angle_gamma   90.00
#
_symmetry.space_group_name_H-M   'P 1'
#
loop_
_entity.id
_entity.type
_entity.pdbx_description
1 polymer ?
#
loop_
_entity_poly.entity_id
_entity_poly.type
_entity_poly.pdbx_seq_one_letter_code
_entity_poly.pdbx_strand_id
1 'polypeptide(L)'
;PKTGAIVKTEKITDTDELSDAADQKAAMAKAKTSLVAATDAAVKENAGFRAVSVFPDLRDGHAIAEVTLLQGTTAKKVTEKLD
;
A
#
# COMPACT_ATOMS: atom_id res chain seq x y z
N PRO A 1 -16.36 16.05 -15.74
CA PRO A 1 -15.20 15.30 -15.20
C PRO A 1 -14.66 15.99 -13.95
N LYS A 2 -14.59 15.31 -12.80
CA LYS A 2 -13.83 15.82 -11.65
C LYS A 2 -12.36 15.79 -12.07
N THR A 3 -11.79 16.96 -12.25
CA THR A 3 -10.36 17.10 -12.56
C THR A 3 -9.59 16.46 -11.41
N GLY A 4 -8.47 15.77 -11.70
CA GLY A 4 -7.56 15.25 -10.66
C GLY A 4 -6.81 16.35 -9.91
N ALA A 5 -7.46 17.49 -9.69
CA ALA A 5 -6.89 18.65 -9.05
C ALA A 5 -6.69 18.35 -7.56
N ILE A 6 -5.52 18.75 -7.05
CA ILE A 6 -5.19 18.64 -5.64
C ILE A 6 -6.16 19.54 -4.85
N VAL A 7 -6.97 18.93 -3.99
CA VAL A 7 -8.00 19.64 -3.21
C VAL A 7 -7.38 20.39 -2.03
N LYS A 8 -6.29 19.87 -1.47
CA LYS A 8 -5.58 20.44 -0.33
C LYS A 8 -4.13 19.99 -0.33
N THR A 9 -3.25 20.91 0.03
CA THR A 9 -1.84 20.63 0.34
C THR A 9 -1.53 21.24 1.68
N GLU A 10 -1.05 20.45 2.63
CA GLU A 10 -0.59 20.93 3.92
C GLU A 10 0.74 20.29 4.27
N LYS A 11 1.56 21.04 5.02
CA LYS A 11 2.82 20.54 5.53
C LYS A 11 2.53 19.74 6.80
N ILE A 12 3.13 18.56 6.92
CA ILE A 12 3.17 17.82 8.18
C ILE A 12 4.04 18.62 9.14
N THR A 13 3.44 19.18 10.19
CA THR A 13 4.13 19.99 11.21
C THR A 13 4.25 19.27 12.55
N ASP A 14 3.44 18.25 12.76
CA ASP A 14 3.52 17.42 13.95
C ASP A 14 4.81 16.57 13.90
N THR A 15 5.52 16.51 15.03
CA THR A 15 6.84 15.85 15.08
C THR A 15 6.71 14.33 15.03
N ASP A 16 5.65 13.78 15.62
CA ASP A 16 5.42 12.34 15.62
C ASP A 16 5.01 11.89 14.20
N GLU A 17 4.11 12.63 13.55
CA GLU A 17 3.74 12.37 12.15
C GLU A 17 4.94 12.48 11.20
N LEU A 18 5.87 13.43 11.45
CA LEU A 18 7.11 13.55 10.68
C LEU A 18 8.04 12.35 10.88
N SER A 19 8.14 11.83 12.11
CA SER A 19 8.93 10.64 12.42
C SER A 19 8.34 9.41 11.73
N ASP A 20 7.04 9.19 11.86
CA ASP A 20 6.33 8.06 11.24
C ASP A 20 6.47 8.08 9.70
N ALA A 21 6.32 9.26 9.08
CA ALA A 21 6.53 9.43 7.65
C ALA A 21 7.99 9.16 7.23
N ALA A 22 8.96 9.52 8.07
CA ALA A 22 10.38 9.22 7.81
C ALA A 22 10.67 7.71 7.90
N ASP A 23 10.10 7.03 8.89
CA ASP A 23 10.23 5.58 9.07
C ASP A 23 9.59 4.81 7.91
N GLN A 24 8.38 5.22 7.50
CA GLN A 24 7.71 4.65 6.33
C GLN A 24 8.58 4.83 5.07
N LYS A 25 9.12 6.03 4.84
CA LYS A 25 10.03 6.29 3.72
C LYS A 25 11.28 5.43 3.77
N ALA A 26 11.89 5.27 4.95
CA ALA A 26 13.12 4.51 5.13
C ALA A 26 12.91 3.02 4.86
N ALA A 27 11.79 2.44 5.28
CA ALA A 27 11.47 1.05 4.98
C ALA A 27 11.14 0.84 3.50
N MET A 28 10.35 1.75 2.89
CA MET A 28 10.05 1.67 1.46
C MET A 28 11.30 1.81 0.59
N ALA A 29 12.30 2.58 1.02
CA ALA A 29 13.60 2.65 0.35
C ALA A 29 14.39 1.33 0.41
N LYS A 30 14.09 0.44 1.37
CA LYS A 30 14.70 -0.89 1.51
C LYS A 30 13.88 -2.00 0.85
N ALA A 31 12.67 -1.71 0.36
CA ALA A 31 11.83 -2.66 -0.34
C ALA A 31 12.55 -3.20 -1.59
N LYS A 32 12.50 -4.52 -1.77
CA LYS A 32 13.05 -5.25 -2.92
C LYS A 32 11.99 -5.64 -3.94
N THR A 33 10.74 -5.71 -3.51
CA THR A 33 9.60 -6.06 -4.36
C THR A 33 8.78 -4.82 -4.70
N SER A 34 8.37 -4.69 -5.96
CA SER A 34 7.49 -3.60 -6.39
C SER A 34 6.03 -3.86 -5.98
N LEU A 35 5.23 -2.81 -5.82
CA LEU A 35 3.79 -2.95 -5.54
C LEU A 35 3.06 -3.76 -6.62
N VAL A 36 3.51 -3.67 -7.88
CA VAL A 36 2.95 -4.45 -8.99
C VAL A 36 3.23 -5.94 -8.78
N ALA A 37 4.48 -6.31 -8.51
CA ALA A 37 4.86 -7.70 -8.29
C ALA A 37 4.18 -8.31 -7.05
N ALA A 38 4.06 -7.54 -5.97
CA ALA A 38 3.29 -7.94 -4.78
C ALA A 38 1.80 -8.15 -5.12
N THR A 39 1.21 -7.24 -5.91
CA THR A 39 -0.19 -7.37 -6.35
C THR A 39 -0.39 -8.62 -7.21
N ASP A 40 0.53 -8.92 -8.12
CA ASP A 40 0.47 -10.11 -8.97
C ASP A 40 0.56 -11.40 -8.15
N ALA A 41 1.44 -11.43 -7.14
CA ALA A 41 1.54 -12.54 -6.18
C ALA A 41 0.22 -12.72 -5.42
N ALA A 42 -0.32 -11.64 -4.86
CA ALA A 42 -1.59 -11.66 -4.14
C ALA A 42 -2.74 -12.19 -5.01
N VAL A 43 -2.84 -11.78 -6.28
CA VAL A 43 -3.88 -12.28 -7.18
C VAL A 43 -3.68 -13.77 -7.51
N LYS A 44 -2.43 -14.20 -7.74
CA LYS A 44 -2.08 -15.59 -8.05
C LYS A 44 -2.46 -16.54 -6.90
N GLU A 45 -2.24 -16.13 -5.66
CA GLU A 45 -2.59 -16.91 -4.47
C GLU A 45 -4.10 -16.91 -4.17
N ASN A 46 -4.84 -15.95 -4.74
CA ASN A 46 -6.26 -15.74 -4.49
C ASN A 46 -7.08 -15.90 -5.77
N ALA A 47 -7.02 -17.11 -6.36
CA ALA A 47 -7.74 -17.43 -7.60
C ALA A 47 -9.23 -17.05 -7.53
N GLY A 48 -9.72 -16.39 -8.58
CA GLY A 48 -11.09 -15.90 -8.67
C GLY A 48 -11.31 -14.49 -8.09
N PHE A 49 -10.32 -13.92 -7.40
CA PHE A 49 -10.33 -12.53 -6.98
C PHE A 49 -9.57 -11.64 -7.96
N ARG A 50 -9.94 -10.35 -8.00
CA ARG A 50 -9.24 -9.30 -8.74
C ARG A 50 -8.74 -8.23 -7.76
N ALA A 51 -7.49 -7.80 -7.93
CA ALA A 51 -6.98 -6.64 -7.21
C ALA A 51 -7.64 -5.35 -7.71
N VAL A 52 -8.11 -4.54 -6.77
CA VAL A 52 -8.77 -3.24 -7.04
C VAL A 52 -8.06 -2.07 -6.37
N SER A 53 -7.17 -2.33 -5.42
CA SER A 53 -6.33 -1.32 -4.77
C SER A 53 -5.09 -1.99 -4.19
N VAL A 54 -3.98 -1.27 -4.21
CA VAL A 54 -2.74 -1.62 -3.49
C VAL A 54 -2.26 -0.38 -2.75
N PHE A 55 -1.94 -0.53 -1.47
CA PHE A 55 -1.47 0.55 -0.61
C PHE A 55 -0.15 0.15 0.07
N PRO A 56 0.94 0.93 -0.11
CA PRO A 56 2.19 0.70 0.63
C PRO A 56 2.03 1.12 2.09
N ASP A 57 2.48 0.28 3.02
CA ASP A 57 2.38 0.55 4.45
C ASP A 57 3.55 -0.02 5.24
N LEU A 58 3.66 0.36 6.52
CA LEU A 58 4.62 -0.18 7.46
C LEU A 58 3.92 -1.15 8.41
N ARG A 59 4.50 -2.34 8.62
CA ARG A 59 4.08 -3.25 9.68
C ARG A 59 5.28 -3.79 10.42
N ASP A 60 5.32 -3.57 11.72
CA ASP A 60 6.44 -3.97 12.60
C ASP A 60 7.81 -3.50 12.09
N GLY A 61 7.86 -2.32 11.45
CA GLY A 61 9.09 -1.76 10.86
C GLY A 61 9.45 -2.30 9.48
N HIS A 62 8.66 -3.22 8.91
CA HIS A 62 8.86 -3.78 7.57
C HIS A 62 7.93 -3.13 6.56
N ALA A 63 8.44 -2.94 5.34
CA ALA A 63 7.65 -2.47 4.22
C ALA A 63 6.69 -3.58 3.76
N ILE A 64 5.41 -3.25 3.66
CA ILE A 64 4.37 -4.16 3.16
C ILE A 64 3.53 -3.49 2.07
N ALA A 65 2.83 -4.32 1.30
CA ALA A 65 1.73 -3.90 0.44
C ALA A 65 0.43 -4.51 0.96
N GLU A 66 -0.53 -3.65 1.31
CA GLU A 66 -1.91 -4.07 1.54
C GLU A 66 -2.66 -4.08 0.21
N VAL A 67 -3.07 -5.26 -0.24
CA VAL A 67 -3.81 -5.45 -1.50
C VAL A 67 -5.27 -5.72 -1.18
N THR A 68 -6.15 -4.88 -1.71
CA THR A 68 -7.60 -5.14 -1.65
C THR A 68 -8.03 -5.97 -2.85
N LEU A 69 -8.58 -7.13 -2.57
CA LEU A 69 -9.06 -8.12 -3.52
C LEU A 69 -10.58 -8.17 -3.52
N LEU A 70 -11.19 -8.24 -4.70
CA LEU A 70 -12.64 -8.27 -4.90
C LEU A 70 -13.05 -9.48 -5.74
N GLN A 71 -14.09 -10.19 -5.30
CA GLN A 71 -14.79 -11.23 -6.07
C GLN A 71 -16.31 -11.06 -5.88
N GLY A 72 -17.01 -10.69 -6.94
CA GLY A 72 -18.45 -10.36 -6.84
C GLY A 72 -18.68 -9.22 -5.85
N THR A 73 -19.39 -9.50 -4.77
CA THR A 73 -19.66 -8.57 -3.67
C THR A 73 -18.73 -8.76 -2.46
N THR A 74 -17.83 -9.73 -2.50
CA THR A 74 -16.89 -10.05 -1.42
C THR A 74 -15.59 -9.31 -1.63
N ALA A 75 -15.20 -8.49 -0.65
CA ALA A 75 -13.90 -7.84 -0.59
C ALA A 75 -13.07 -8.38 0.58
N LYS A 76 -11.76 -8.52 0.38
CA LYS A 76 -10.80 -8.82 1.45
C LYS A 76 -9.50 -8.07 1.25
N LYS A 77 -8.77 -7.87 2.34
CA LYS A 77 -7.42 -7.32 2.33
C LYS A 77 -6.43 -8.43 2.61
N VAL A 78 -5.37 -8.48 1.81
CA VAL A 78 -4.22 -9.36 2.04
C VAL A 78 -2.97 -8.51 2.15
N THR A 79 -1.94 -9.02 2.83
CA THR A 79 -0.69 -8.31 3.06
C THR A 79 0.46 -9.07 2.45
N GLU A 80 1.20 -8.41 1.58
CA GLU A 80 2.42 -8.91 0.95
C GLU A 80 3.64 -8.19 1.53
N LYS A 81 4.71 -8.93 1.78
CA LYS A 81 5.98 -8.34 2.20
C LYS A 81 6.70 -7.71 1.02
N LEU A 82 7.37 -6.58 1.25
CA LEU A 82 8.13 -5.88 0.21
C LEU A 82 9.64 -6.00 0.37
N ASP A 83 10.14 -6.51 1.50
CA ASP A 83 11.57 -6.64 1.82
C ASP A 83 12.24 -7.93 1.32
#